data_AF-A0A844BBA8-F1
#
_entry.id   AF-A0A844BBA8-F1
#
_cell.length_a   1.000
_cell.length_b   1.000
_cell.length_c   1.000
_cell.angle_alpha   90.00
_cell.angle_beta   90.00
_cell.angle_gamma   90.00
#
_symmetry.space_group_name_H-M   'P 1'
#
loop_
_entity.id
_entity.type
_entity.pdbx_description
1 polymer ?
#
loop_
_entity_poly.entity_id
_entity_poly.type
_entity_poly.pdbx_seq_one_letter_code
_entity_poly.pdbx_strand_id
1 'polypeptide(L)'
;MSGGFLEFSRADSDALEGLHRELHRIGVDVNQVAHAANRGRVDLVRGHWEALTELRRALPRVCMLLLQIIHERRRRGVELFRTQVAATGTEGADG
;
A
#
# COMPACT_ATOMS: atom_id res chain seq x y z
N MET A 1 -14.60 0.88 27.38
CA MET A 1 -13.21 0.58 27.01
C MET A 1 -13.11 0.78 25.52
N SER A 2 -12.32 1.77 25.08
CA SER A 2 -12.29 2.25 23.70
C SER A 2 -11.73 1.18 22.77
N GLY A 3 -12.62 0.42 22.11
CA GLY A 3 -12.26 -0.46 21.00
C GLY A 3 -11.79 0.40 19.84
N GLY A 4 -10.49 0.60 19.74
CA GLY A 4 -9.91 1.54 18.80
C GLY A 4 -8.59 1.02 18.26
N PHE A 5 -8.55 0.84 16.93
CA PHE A 5 -7.37 1.01 16.09
C PHE A 5 -6.36 -0.14 15.95
N LEU A 6 -6.45 -1.20 16.77
CA LEU A 6 -5.45 -2.28 16.82
C LEU A 6 -5.80 -3.63 16.17
N GLU A 7 -7.01 -3.86 15.66
CA GLU A 7 -7.30 -5.10 14.92
C GLU A 7 -7.29 -4.85 13.42
N PHE A 8 -6.08 -4.72 12.85
CA PHE A 8 -5.89 -5.17 11.47
C PHE A 8 -5.30 -6.57 11.59
N SER A 9 -6.07 -7.56 11.16
CA SER A 9 -5.60 -8.94 11.17
C SER A 9 -4.40 -9.09 10.22
N ARG A 10 -3.67 -10.20 10.35
CA ARG A 10 -2.66 -10.58 9.35
C ARG A 10 -3.28 -10.62 7.94
N ALA A 11 -4.52 -11.09 7.83
CA ALA A 11 -5.25 -11.14 6.56
C ALA A 11 -5.49 -9.75 5.96
N ASP A 12 -5.82 -8.75 6.78
CA ASP A 12 -6.02 -7.37 6.29
C ASP A 12 -4.69 -6.74 5.84
N SER A 13 -3.57 -7.09 6.47
CA SER A 13 -2.24 -6.65 6.07
C SER A 13 -1.83 -7.28 4.73
N ASP A 14 -2.05 -8.59 4.58
CA ASP A 14 -1.81 -9.31 3.33
C ASP A 14 -2.70 -8.75 2.19
N ALA A 15 -3.94 -8.37 2.50
CA ALA A 15 -4.86 -7.74 1.56
C ALA A 15 -4.36 -6.35 1.11
N LEU A 16 -3.85 -5.53 2.03
CA LEU A 16 -3.26 -4.22 1.69
C LEU A 16 -2.00 -4.36 0.83
N GLU A 17 -1.14 -5.34 1.11
CA GLU A 17 0.02 -5.65 0.26
C GLU A 17 -0.40 -6.18 -1.12
N GLY A 18 -1.48 -6.97 -1.19
CA GLY A 18 -2.12 -7.38 -2.43
C GLY A 18 -2.58 -6.18 -3.26
N LEU A 19 -3.34 -5.28 -2.65
CA LEU A 19 -3.86 -4.06 -3.27
C LEU A 19 -2.72 -3.16 -3.79
N HIS A 20 -1.66 -2.98 -2.99
CA HIS A 20 -0.49 -2.20 -3.43
C HIS A 20 0.15 -2.80 -4.69
N ARG A 21 0.32 -4.13 -4.74
CA ARG A 21 0.89 -4.82 -5.91
C ARG A 21 0.00 -4.70 -7.15
N GLU A 22 -1.31 -4.83 -6.98
CA GLU A 22 -2.26 -4.70 -8.08
C GLU A 22 -2.27 -3.28 -8.66
N LEU A 23 -2.35 -2.26 -7.80
CA LEU A 23 -2.32 -0.86 -8.23
C LEU A 23 -0.99 -0.49 -8.90
N HIS A 24 0.13 -1.02 -8.41
CA HIS A 24 1.41 -0.86 -9.09
C HIS A 24 1.40 -1.46 -10.50
N ARG A 25 0.84 -2.67 -10.66
CA ARG A 25 0.70 -3.31 -11.98
C ARG A 25 -0.18 -2.48 -12.91
N ILE A 26 -1.33 -2.01 -12.43
CA ILE A 26 -2.21 -1.11 -13.21
C ILE A 26 -1.42 0.14 -13.65
N GLY A 27 -0.63 0.73 -12.76
CA GLY A 27 0.23 1.88 -13.10
C GLY A 27 1.22 1.59 -14.23
N VAL A 28 1.83 0.40 -14.23
CA VAL A 28 2.72 -0.05 -15.32
C VAL A 28 1.95 -0.19 -16.63
N ASP A 29 0.80 -0.85 -16.63
CA ASP A 29 -0.01 -1.09 -17.83
C ASP A 29 -0.51 0.23 -18.44
N VAL A 30 -0.97 1.15 -17.59
CA VAL A 30 -1.37 2.52 -17.96
C VAL A 30 -0.20 3.26 -18.62
N ASN A 31 1.01 3.13 -18.08
CA ASN A 31 2.18 3.77 -18.67
C ASN A 31 2.56 3.14 -20.02
N GLN A 32 2.38 1.83 -20.19
CA GLN A 32 2.58 1.15 -21.48
C GLN A 32 1.59 1.62 -22.55
N VAL A 33 0.31 1.76 -22.21
CA VAL A 33 -0.72 2.30 -23.11
C VAL A 33 -0.33 3.70 -23.57
N ALA A 34 0.10 4.56 -22.65
CA ALA A 34 0.52 5.91 -23.00
C ALA A 34 1.75 5.93 -23.91
N HIS A 35 2.73 5.04 -23.69
CA HIS A 35 3.88 4.90 -24.58
C HIS A 35 3.52 4.32 -25.96
N ALA A 36 2.53 3.42 -26.04
CA ALA A 36 2.05 2.90 -27.31
C ALA A 36 1.32 3.99 -28.10
N ALA A 37 0.46 4.75 -27.44
CA ALA A 37 -0.29 5.85 -28.04
C ALA A 37 0.65 6.99 -28.49
N ASN A 38 1.65 7.36 -27.67
CA ASN A 38 2.66 8.37 -28.04
C ASN A 38 3.49 7.98 -29.28
N ARG A 39 3.64 6.67 -29.56
CA ARG A 39 4.34 6.17 -30.75
C ARG A 39 3.42 5.99 -31.97
N GLY A 40 2.17 6.45 -31.89
CA GLY A 40 1.17 6.26 -32.94
C GLY A 40 0.75 4.80 -33.12
N ARG A 41 1.02 3.92 -32.15
CA ARG A 41 0.65 2.49 -32.21
C ARG A 41 -0.77 2.21 -31.73
N VAL A 42 -1.39 3.19 -31.07
CA VAL A 42 -2.79 3.18 -30.61
C VAL A 42 -3.35 4.57 -30.86
N ASP A 43 -4.53 4.65 -31.48
CA ASP A 43 -5.24 5.91 -31.66
C ASP A 43 -6.22 6.13 -30.49
N LEU A 44 -5.97 7.15 -29.68
CA LEU A 44 -6.80 7.50 -28.53
C LEU A 44 -7.54 8.79 -28.85
N VAL A 45 -8.87 8.78 -28.78
CA VAL A 45 -9.68 10.00 -28.79
C VAL A 45 -9.29 10.90 -27.61
N ARG A 46 -9.40 12.23 -27.79
CA ARG A 46 -8.93 13.26 -26.84
C ARG A 46 -9.37 13.02 -25.39
N GLY A 47 -10.61 12.58 -25.14
CA GLY A 47 -11.10 12.29 -23.79
C GLY A 47 -10.37 11.12 -23.10
N HIS A 48 -9.91 10.12 -23.86
CA HIS A 48 -9.10 9.02 -23.32
C HIS A 48 -7.67 9.46 -22.99
N TRP A 49 -7.12 10.44 -23.72
CA TRP A 49 -5.81 11.02 -23.38
C TRP A 49 -5.80 11.76 -22.05
N GLU A 50 -6.84 12.54 -21.78
CA GLU A 50 -7.00 13.26 -20.52
C GLU A 50 -7.14 12.28 -19.36
N ALA A 51 -8.05 11.29 -19.48
CA ALA A 51 -8.23 10.25 -18.48
C ALA A 51 -6.93 9.45 -18.22
N LEU A 52 -6.22 9.08 -19.29
CA LEU A 52 -4.95 8.37 -19.20
C LEU A 52 -3.87 9.21 -18.50
N THR A 53 -3.83 10.51 -18.75
CA THR A 53 -2.89 11.43 -18.12
C THR A 53 -3.17 11.57 -16.63
N GLU A 54 -4.44 11.71 -16.25
CA GLU A 54 -4.84 11.78 -14.84
C GLU A 54 -4.53 10.47 -14.10
N LEU A 55 -4.78 9.32 -14.74
CA LEU A 55 -4.46 8.03 -14.14
C LEU A 55 -2.95 7.83 -13.92
N ARG A 56 -2.11 8.27 -14.88
CA ARG A 56 -0.64 8.26 -14.74
C ARG A 56 -0.14 9.15 -13.61
N ARG A 57 -0.85 10.24 -13.30
CA ARG A 57 -0.51 11.15 -12.20
C ARG A 57 -0.98 10.63 -10.85
N ALA A 58 -2.16 10.01 -10.80
CA ALA A 58 -2.80 9.58 -9.56
C ALA A 58 -2.23 8.26 -9.03
N LEU A 59 -2.02 7.25 -9.88
CA LEU A 59 -1.64 5.90 -9.44
C LEU A 59 -0.35 5.85 -8.62
N PRO A 60 0.75 6.54 -9.01
CA PRO A 60 1.96 6.56 -8.19
C PRO A 60 1.73 7.14 -6.79
N ARG A 61 0.88 8.17 -6.67
CA ARG A 61 0.54 8.79 -5.38
C ARG A 61 -0.23 7.83 -4.49
N VAL A 62 -1.21 7.12 -5.06
CA VAL A 62 -1.98 6.11 -4.32
C VAL A 62 -1.09 4.95 -3.87
N CYS A 63 -0.18 4.47 -4.73
CA CYS A 63 0.78 3.42 -4.37
C CYS A 63 1.67 3.87 -3.20
N MET A 64 2.19 5.10 -3.26
CA MET A 64 3.03 5.66 -2.19
C MET A 64 2.29 5.76 -0.85
N LEU A 65 1.03 6.24 -0.86
CA LEU A 65 0.21 6.32 0.35
C LEU A 65 -0.06 4.93 0.94
N LEU A 66 -0.38 3.94 0.11
CA LEU A 66 -0.58 2.56 0.56
C LEU A 66 0.70 1.97 1.17
N LEU A 67 1.86 2.21 0.55
CA LEU A 67 3.14 1.76 1.08
C LEU A 67 3.46 2.39 2.44
N GLN A 68 3.17 3.68 2.62
CA GLN A 68 3.32 4.36 3.90
C GLN A 68 2.42 3.76 4.98
N ILE A 69 1.17 3.44 4.64
CA ILE A 69 0.23 2.77 5.56
C ILE A 69 0.77 1.40 5.97
N ILE A 70 1.24 0.59 5.02
CA ILE A 70 1.83 -0.73 5.29
C ILE A 70 3.05 -0.61 6.21
N HIS A 71 3.96 0.33 5.94
CA HIS A 71 5.15 0.56 6.77
C HIS A 71 4.81 0.99 8.19
N GLU A 72 3.88 1.93 8.34
CA GLU A 72 3.44 2.39 9.66
C GLU A 72 2.79 1.26 10.46
N ARG A 73 2.03 0.38 9.81
CA ARG A 73 1.45 -0.81 10.45
C ARG A 73 2.53 -1.78 10.91
N ARG A 74 3.52 -2.08 10.07
CA ARG A 74 4.64 -2.95 10.43
C ARG A 74 5.43 -2.40 11.63
N ARG A 75 5.66 -1.08 11.63
CA ARG A 75 6.33 -0.37 12.73
C ARG A 75 5.60 -0.54 14.05
N ARG A 76 4.28 -0.31 14.07
CA ARG A 76 3.44 -0.48 15.27
C ARG A 76 3.40 -1.92 15.76
N GLY A 77 3.32 -2.89 14.84
CA GLY A 77 3.38 -4.31 15.21
C GLY A 77 4.68 -4.67 15.93
N VAL A 78 5.83 -4.16 15.46
CA VAL A 78 7.13 -4.36 16.11
C VAL A 78 7.19 -3.69 17.49
N GLU A 79 6.64 -2.49 17.63
CA GLU A 79 6.59 -1.78 18.91
C GLU A 79 5.77 -2.55 19.95
N LEU A 80 4.57 -3.00 19.60
CA LEU A 80 3.72 -3.82 20.47
C LEU A 80 4.40 -5.13 20.88
N PHE A 81 5.05 -5.81 19.93
CA PHE A 81 5.80 -7.03 20.24
C PHE A 81 6.92 -6.77 21.24
N ARG A 82 7.68 -5.67 21.07
CA ARG A 82 8.74 -5.28 22.03
C ARG A 82 8.19 -4.97 23.41
N THR A 83 7.08 -4.23 23.50
CA THR A 83 6.41 -3.94 24.77
C THR A 83 5.94 -5.22 25.44
N GLN A 84 5.34 -6.14 24.69
CA GLN A 84 4.90 -7.44 25.22
C GLN A 84 6.07 -8.26 25.75
N VAL A 85 7.17 -8.39 24.98
CA VAL A 85 8.37 -9.12 25.39
C VAL A 85 8.99 -8.52 26.65
N ALA A 86 9.06 -7.18 26.73
CA ALA A 86 9.57 -6.49 27.91
C ALA A 86 8.71 -6.73 29.16
N ALA A 87 7.38 -6.76 29.00
CA ALA A 87 6.45 -7.04 30.10
C ALA A 87 6.53 -8.49 30.59
N THR A 88 6.69 -9.46 29.67
CA THR A 88 6.82 -10.89 30.03
C THR A 88 8.22 -11.26 30.52
N GLY A 89 9.24 -10.46 30.20
CA GLY A 89 10.62 -10.69 30.62
C GLY A 89 10.92 -10.26 32.06
N THR A 90 10.03 -9.48 32.69
CA THR A 90 10.19 -8.99 34.08
C THR A 90 9.55 -9.87 35.15
N GLU A 91 8.77 -10.91 34.78
CA GLU A 91 8.07 -11.79 35.75
C GLU A 91 8.85 -13.07 36.11
N GLY A 92 10.06 -13.28 35.58
CA GLY A 92 10.82 -14.52 35.76
C GLY A 92 12.13 -14.41 36.55
N ALA A 93 12.40 -13.28 37.22
CA ALA A 93 13.69 -13.03 37.89
C ALA A 93 13.57 -12.72 39.40
N ASP A 94 12.53 -13.24 40.06
CA ASP A 94 12.46 -13.36 41.52
C ASP A 94 11.63 -14.61 41.87
N GLY A 95 12.32 -15.72 42.14
CA GLY A 95 11.74 -17.02 42.48
C GLY A 95 12.81 -18.06 42.76
#